data_AF-A0A928RNM6-F1
#
_entry.id   AF-A0A928RNM6-F1
#
_cell.length_a   1.000
_cell.length_b   1.000
_cell.length_c   1.000
_cell.angle_alpha   90.00
_cell.angle_beta   90.00
_cell.angle_gamma   90.00
#
_symmetry.space_group_name_H-M   'P 1'
#
loop_
_entity.id
_entity.type
_entity.pdbx_description
1 polymer ?
#
loop_
_entity_poly.entity_id
_entity_poly.type
_entity_poly.pdbx_seq_one_letter_code
_entity_poly.pdbx_strand_id
1 'polypeptide(L)'
;MKARFFYKIPDAKLIRNKTDKNKGKSVEYIVERTIYLPKLEFIHFRSHLLEDNPNIIKYKKDMYVDDNGVWHVLMFCCVISDIMILVNSEGFKYSRYCAVINNGGEQVEKRYATCKRYTK
;
A
#
# COMPACT_ATOMS: atom_id res chain seq x y z
N MET A 1 2.02 13.64 -5.01
CA MET A 1 2.12 12.61 -6.07
C MET A 1 0.72 12.24 -6.53
N LYS A 2 0.51 11.68 -7.73
CA LYS A 2 -0.83 11.24 -8.20
C LYS A 2 -0.89 9.72 -8.37
N ALA A 3 -1.99 9.11 -7.98
CA ALA A 3 -2.26 7.68 -8.19
C ALA A 3 -3.74 7.43 -8.52
N ARG A 4 -4.03 6.30 -9.16
CA ARG A 4 -5.40 5.89 -9.50
C ARG A 4 -5.93 4.94 -8.43
N PHE A 5 -6.88 5.44 -7.64
CA PHE A 5 -7.54 4.66 -6.59
C PHE A 5 -8.82 4.00 -7.10
N PHE A 6 -9.08 2.82 -6.56
CA PHE A 6 -10.26 2.03 -6.85
C PHE A 6 -10.98 1.63 -5.57
N TYR A 7 -12.30 1.69 -5.62
CA TYR A 7 -13.18 1.36 -4.52
C TYR A 7 -13.45 -0.14 -4.45
N LYS A 8 -13.33 -0.72 -3.25
CA LYS A 8 -13.72 -2.08 -2.89
C LYS A 8 -13.30 -3.15 -3.91
N ILE A 9 -12.00 -3.21 -4.20
CA ILE A 9 -11.45 -4.28 -5.04
C ILE A 9 -10.77 -5.32 -4.14
N PRO A 10 -11.08 -6.63 -4.30
CA PRO A 10 -10.52 -7.69 -3.45
C PRO A 10 -9.05 -8.01 -3.72
N ASP A 11 -8.59 -7.84 -4.97
CA ASP A 11 -7.27 -8.29 -5.42
C ASP A 11 -6.54 -7.18 -6.18
N ALA A 12 -5.27 -6.96 -5.83
CA ALA A 12 -4.35 -6.03 -6.49
C ALA A 12 -4.17 -6.35 -7.99
N LYS A 13 -4.28 -7.61 -8.40
CA LYS A 13 -4.25 -7.98 -9.84
C LYS A 13 -5.39 -7.32 -10.62
N LEU A 14 -6.59 -7.25 -10.02
CA LEU A 14 -7.74 -6.59 -10.63
C LEU A 14 -7.56 -5.07 -10.68
N ILE A 15 -6.89 -4.49 -9.69
CA ILE A 15 -6.51 -3.06 -9.70
C ILE A 15 -5.61 -2.77 -10.89
N ARG A 16 -4.55 -3.58 -11.10
CA ARG A 16 -3.62 -3.41 -12.22
C ARG A 16 -4.33 -3.49 -13.57
N ASN A 17 -5.12 -4.53 -13.79
CA ASN A 17 -5.91 -4.70 -15.02
C ASN A 17 -6.86 -3.52 -15.32
N LYS A 18 -7.43 -2.89 -14.27
CA LYS A 18 -8.29 -1.70 -14.44
C LYS A 18 -7.47 -0.43 -14.65
N THR A 19 -6.28 -0.35 -14.07
CA THR A 19 -5.34 0.75 -14.24
C THR A 19 -4.87 0.82 -15.68
N ASP A 20 -4.54 -0.32 -16.30
CA ASP A 20 -4.15 -0.41 -17.71
C ASP A 20 -5.27 0.06 -18.66
N LYS A 21 -6.53 -0.06 -18.23
CA LYS A 21 -7.71 0.45 -18.94
C LYS A 21 -8.01 1.93 -18.63
N ASN A 22 -7.10 2.65 -18.00
CA ASN A 22 -7.25 4.05 -17.57
C ASN A 22 -8.54 4.33 -16.76
N LYS A 23 -9.02 3.35 -15.99
CA LYS A 23 -10.16 3.52 -15.08
C LYS A 23 -9.68 4.02 -13.69
N GLY A 24 -10.64 4.28 -12.80
CA GLY A 24 -10.38 4.67 -11.41
C GLY A 24 -10.29 6.19 -11.20
N LYS A 25 -10.26 6.60 -9.93
CA LYS A 25 -10.19 8.00 -9.54
C LYS A 25 -8.72 8.40 -9.44
N SER A 26 -8.28 9.33 -10.29
CA SER A 26 -6.95 9.93 -10.16
C SER A 26 -6.98 10.93 -9.01
N VAL A 27 -6.14 10.72 -8.00
CA VAL A 27 -6.12 11.55 -6.78
C VAL A 27 -4.68 11.88 -6.39
N GLU A 28 -4.50 13.08 -5.84
CA GLU A 28 -3.25 13.46 -5.18
C GLU A 28 -3.16 12.81 -3.81
N TYR A 29 -1.98 12.29 -3.46
CA TYR A 29 -1.79 11.57 -2.22
C TYR A 29 -0.46 11.90 -1.53
N ILE A 30 -0.47 11.68 -0.22
CA ILE A 30 0.67 11.71 0.71
C ILE A 30 0.72 10.37 1.45
N VAL A 31 1.92 9.78 1.53
CA VAL A 31 2.15 8.56 2.30
C VAL A 31 2.48 8.94 3.74
N GLU A 32 1.56 8.66 4.66
CA GLU A 32 1.77 8.92 6.08
C GLU A 32 2.67 7.86 6.72
N ARG A 33 2.52 6.60 6.29
CA ARG A 33 3.32 5.49 6.78
C ARG A 33 3.61 4.47 5.70
N THR A 34 4.83 3.94 5.75
CA THR A 34 5.23 2.77 4.97
C THR A 34 5.26 1.54 5.87
N ILE A 35 4.56 0.48 5.46
CA ILE A 35 4.46 -0.78 6.17
C ILE A 35 5.17 -1.85 5.33
N TYR A 36 6.25 -2.39 5.87
CA TYR A 36 6.98 -3.48 5.25
C TYR A 36 6.41 -4.81 5.73
N LEU A 37 5.88 -5.60 4.80
CA LEU A 37 5.41 -6.95 5.07
C LEU A 37 6.43 -8.00 4.61
N PRO A 38 6.58 -9.11 5.37
CA PRO A 38 7.24 -10.31 4.88
C PRO A 38 6.59 -10.83 3.59
N LYS A 39 7.34 -11.59 2.79
CA LYS A 39 6.88 -12.14 1.50
C LYS A 39 5.49 -12.77 1.57
N LEU A 40 5.29 -13.70 2.50
CA LEU A 40 4.05 -14.47 2.59
C LEU A 40 2.86 -13.59 2.98
N GLU A 41 3.05 -12.70 3.96
CA GLU A 41 2.03 -11.73 4.37
C GLU A 41 1.68 -10.76 3.25
N PHE A 42 2.67 -10.29 2.49
CA PHE A 42 2.42 -9.40 1.36
C PHE A 42 1.67 -10.10 0.23
N ILE A 43 2.02 -11.35 -0.08
CA ILE A 43 1.32 -12.17 -1.08
C ILE A 43 -0.13 -12.42 -0.64
N HIS A 44 -0.37 -12.68 0.65
CA HIS A 44 -1.72 -12.81 1.18
C HIS A 44 -2.49 -11.50 1.04
N PHE A 45 -1.92 -10.41 1.57
CA PHE A 45 -2.54 -9.09 1.60
C PHE A 45 -2.96 -8.59 0.22
N ARG A 46 -2.08 -8.72 -0.79
CA ARG A 46 -2.37 -8.25 -2.15
C ARG A 46 -3.56 -8.97 -2.80
N SER A 47 -3.87 -10.20 -2.36
CA SER A 47 -4.99 -11.01 -2.90
C SER A 47 -6.25 -10.95 -2.03
N HIS A 48 -6.16 -10.33 -0.84
CA HIS A 48 -7.22 -10.28 0.16
C HIS A 48 -7.38 -8.86 0.74
N LEU A 49 -7.49 -7.85 -0.13
CA LEU A 49 -7.51 -6.43 0.26
C LEU A 49 -8.73 -6.02 1.10
N LEU A 50 -9.81 -6.80 1.02
CA LEU A 50 -11.07 -6.56 1.74
C LEU A 50 -11.17 -7.32 3.06
N GLU A 51 -10.16 -8.10 3.43
CA GLU A 51 -10.08 -8.71 4.75
C GLU A 51 -9.63 -7.69 5.80
N ASP A 52 -10.06 -7.92 7.05
CA ASP A 52 -9.59 -7.15 8.20
C ASP A 52 -8.06 -7.26 8.29
N ASN A 53 -7.38 -6.12 8.32
CA ASN A 53 -5.93 -6.06 8.39
C ASN A 53 -5.47 -5.36 9.67
N PRO A 54 -4.61 -5.98 10.49
CA PRO A 54 -4.19 -5.42 11.77
C PRO A 54 -3.47 -4.09 11.63
N ASN A 55 -2.70 -3.87 10.56
CA ASN A 55 -2.01 -2.60 10.34
C ASN A 55 -2.99 -1.48 9.95
N ILE A 56 -4.02 -1.79 9.15
CA ILE A 56 -5.08 -0.84 8.80
C ILE A 56 -5.87 -0.44 10.04
N ILE A 57 -6.21 -1.41 10.89
CA ILE A 57 -6.89 -1.16 12.17
C ILE A 57 -6.03 -0.28 13.07
N LYS A 58 -4.73 -0.58 13.18
CA LYS A 58 -3.79 0.15 14.05
C LYS A 58 -3.57 1.60 13.61
N TYR A 59 -3.36 1.82 12.31
CA TYR A 59 -3.02 3.13 11.74
C TYR A 59 -4.21 3.83 11.08
N LYS A 60 -5.42 3.48 11.54
CA LYS A 60 -6.69 3.94 10.98
C LYS A 60 -6.79 5.47 10.89
N LYS A 61 -6.27 6.16 11.91
CA LYS A 61 -6.31 7.63 12.03
C LYS A 61 -5.36 8.34 11.06
N ASP A 62 -4.37 7.64 10.53
CA ASP A 62 -3.42 8.20 9.55
C ASP A 62 -3.97 8.15 8.11
N MET A 63 -5.18 7.61 7.90
CA MET A 63 -5.86 7.59 6.60
C MET A 63 -7.07 8.52 6.61
N TYR A 64 -6.95 9.64 5.91
CA TYR A 64 -8.00 10.65 5.80
C TYR A 64 -7.85 11.43 4.49
N VAL A 65 -8.77 12.36 4.24
CA VAL A 65 -8.68 13.34 3.17
C VAL A 65 -8.60 14.70 3.83
N ASP A 66 -7.59 15.50 3.49
CA ASP A 66 -7.43 16.84 4.04
C ASP A 66 -8.38 17.85 3.38
N ASP A 67 -8.35 19.08 3.87
CA ASP A 67 -9.19 20.18 3.35
C ASP A 67 -8.85 20.55 1.89
N ASN A 68 -7.66 20.17 1.41
CA ASN A 68 -7.23 20.38 0.02
C ASN A 68 -7.65 19.22 -0.91
N GLY A 69 -8.32 18.18 -0.37
CA GLY A 69 -8.70 17.00 -1.13
C GLY A 69 -7.56 16.01 -1.38
N VAL A 70 -6.41 16.18 -0.71
CA VAL A 70 -5.26 15.28 -0.78
C VAL A 70 -5.51 14.07 0.12
N TRP A 71 -5.21 12.89 -0.41
CA TRP A 71 -5.44 11.63 0.29
C TRP A 71 -4.22 11.24 1.10
N HIS A 72 -4.40 11.14 2.41
CA HIS A 72 -3.43 10.57 3.32
C HIS A 72 -3.59 9.06 3.34
N VAL A 73 -2.53 8.33 2.99
CA VAL A 73 -2.58 6.88 2.75
C VAL A 73 -1.48 6.13 3.47
N LEU A 74 -1.75 4.85 3.71
CA LEU A 74 -0.72 3.88 4.07
C LEU A 74 -0.14 3.27 2.81
N MET A 75 1.17 3.02 2.79
CA MET A 75 1.84 2.32 1.71
C MET A 75 2.33 0.96 2.23
N PHE A 76 1.84 -0.12 1.62
CA PHE A 76 2.30 -1.48 1.89
C PHE A 76 3.34 -1.89 0.86
N CYS A 77 4.50 -2.34 1.34
CA CYS A 77 5.62 -2.77 0.51
C CYS A 77 6.15 -4.13 0.97
N CYS A 78 6.85 -4.82 0.07
CA CYS A 78 7.66 -5.99 0.41
C CYS A 78 9.02 -5.84 -0.27
N VAL A 79 10.11 -6.16 0.43
CA VAL A 79 11.49 -5.97 -0.06
C VAL A 79 11.75 -6.68 -1.39
N ILE A 80 11.10 -7.82 -1.61
CA ILE A 80 11.27 -8.64 -2.83
C ILE A 80 10.24 -8.31 -3.93
N SER A 81 9.37 -7.34 -3.69
CA SER A 81 8.29 -6.95 -4.59
C SER A 81 8.56 -5.55 -5.13
N ASP A 82 8.42 -5.40 -6.44
CA ASP A 82 8.51 -4.11 -7.15
C ASP A 82 7.21 -3.30 -7.05
N ILE A 83 6.09 -3.96 -6.75
CA ILE A 83 4.80 -3.30 -6.51
C ILE A 83 4.65 -2.81 -5.07
N MET A 84 3.98 -1.67 -4.93
CA MET A 84 3.57 -1.07 -3.66
C MET A 84 2.05 -0.81 -3.73
N ILE A 85 1.37 -1.03 -2.61
CA ILE A 85 -0.08 -0.87 -2.51
C ILE A 85 -0.38 0.30 -1.59
N LEU A 86 -0.99 1.34 -2.16
CA LEU A 86 -1.49 2.49 -1.41
C LEU A 86 -2.90 2.19 -0.92
N VAL A 87 -3.16 2.49 0.34
CA VAL A 87 -4.43 2.16 1.00
C VAL A 87 -4.99 3.36 1.73
N ASN A 88 -6.27 3.62 1.49
CA ASN A 88 -7.09 4.44 2.36
C ASN A 88 -8.30 3.61 2.81
N SER A 89 -8.50 3.49 4.12
CA SER A 89 -9.60 2.71 4.69
C SER A 89 -10.91 3.49 4.84
N GLU A 90 -10.87 4.83 4.82
CA GLU A 90 -11.98 5.70 5.26
C GLU A 90 -12.62 5.25 6.58
N GLY A 91 -11.80 4.80 7.52
CA GLY A 91 -12.30 4.34 8.80
C GLY A 91 -12.90 2.92 8.80
N PHE A 92 -12.59 2.08 7.81
CA PHE A 92 -12.84 0.65 7.87
C PHE A 92 -11.62 -0.12 8.39
N LYS A 93 -11.77 -1.42 8.62
CA LYS A 93 -10.70 -2.32 9.06
C LYS A 93 -9.91 -2.95 7.90
N TYR A 94 -10.34 -2.69 6.67
CA TYR A 94 -9.81 -3.22 5.43
C TYR A 94 -9.52 -2.10 4.42
N SER A 95 -8.95 -2.46 3.28
CA SER A 95 -8.47 -1.52 2.27
C SER A 95 -9.61 -1.05 1.35
N ARG A 96 -10.44 -0.12 1.84
CA ARG A 96 -11.63 0.36 1.11
C ARG A 96 -11.30 1.00 -0.23
N TYR A 97 -10.24 1.81 -0.27
CA TYR A 97 -9.65 2.33 -1.48
C TYR A 97 -8.21 1.88 -1.61
N CYS A 98 -7.86 1.41 -2.80
CA CYS A 98 -6.53 0.93 -3.10
C CYS A 98 -6.01 1.49 -4.42
N ALA A 99 -4.71 1.74 -4.48
CA ALA A 99 -3.98 1.95 -5.73
C ALA A 99 -2.73 1.05 -5.74
N VAL A 100 -2.34 0.57 -6.92
CA VAL A 100 -1.09 -0.16 -7.11
C VAL A 100 -0.14 0.72 -7.89
N ILE A 101 1.05 0.95 -7.35
CA ILE A 101 2.15 1.66 -8.00
C ILE A 101 3.34 0.72 -8.10
N ASN A 102 4.22 0.96 -9.08
CA ASN A 102 5.46 0.19 -9.25
C ASN A 102 6.65 1.11 -8.94
N ASN A 103 7.66 0.59 -8.22
CA ASN A 103 8.90 1.29 -7.97
C ASN A 103 9.90 1.24 -9.15
N GLY A 104 9.45 0.87 -10.36
CA GLY A 104 10.31 0.71 -11.53
C GLY A 104 11.35 -0.41 -11.39
N GLY A 105 11.14 -1.36 -10.47
CA GLY A 105 12.11 -2.41 -10.14
C GLY A 105 13.27 -1.97 -9.24
N GLU A 106 13.28 -0.72 -8.76
CA GLU A 106 14.25 -0.25 -7.79
C GLU A 106 14.01 -0.98 -6.46
N GLN A 107 15.01 -1.72 -5.99
CA GLN A 107 14.89 -2.44 -4.71
C GLN A 107 14.82 -1.42 -3.59
N VAL A 108 13.75 -1.44 -2.81
CA VAL A 108 13.68 -0.65 -1.58
C VAL A 108 14.81 -1.15 -0.69
N GLU A 109 15.84 -0.32 -0.49
CA GLU A 109 17.04 -0.71 0.25
C GLU A 109 16.63 -1.41 1.55
N LYS A 110 17.21 -2.59 1.80
CA LYS A 110 17.06 -3.26 3.10
C LYS A 110 17.64 -2.32 4.15
N ARG A 111 16.79 -1.55 4.84
CA ARG A 111 17.21 -0.70 5.97
C ARG A 111 17.73 -1.50 7.19
N TYR A 112 18.09 -2.78 7.00
CA TYR A 112 18.84 -3.61 7.93
C TYR A 112 19.76 -4.58 7.17
N ALA A 113 20.91 -4.09 6.72
CA ALA A 113 22.06 -4.91 6.37
C ALA A 113 23.26 -4.59 7.27
N THR A 114 23.04 -4.41 8.57
CA THR A 114 24.15 -4.36 9.54
C THR A 114 23.74 -4.88 10.91
N CYS A 115 23.32 -6.14 10.99
CA CYS A 115 23.70 -6.93 12.16
C CYS A 115 25.19 -7.29 12.00
N LYS A 116 26.09 -6.35 12.31
CA LYS A 116 27.44 -6.70 12.79
C LYS A 116 27.28 -7.30 14.19
N ARG A 117 26.84 -8.55 14.23
CA ARG A 117 26.87 -9.48 15.37
C ARG A 117 27.24 -10.81 14.69
N TYR A 118 28.50 -11.22 14.58
CA TYR A 118 29.52 -11.34 15.62
C TYR A 118 30.91 -11.02 15.05
N THR A 119 31.71 -10.29 15.82
CA THR A 119 33.16 -10.33 15.72
C THR A 119 33.66 -10.33 17.16
N LYS A 120 33.87 -11.53 17.70
CA LYS A 120 34.83 -11.88 18.73
C LYS A 120 35.13 -13.37 18.57
#